data_AF-A0A524EUJ0-F1
#
_entry.id   AF-A0A524EUJ0-F1
#
_cell.length_a   1.000
_cell.length_b   1.000
_cell.length_c   1.000
_cell.angle_alpha   90.00
_cell.angle_beta   90.00
_cell.angle_gamma   90.00
#
_symmetry.space_group_name_H-M   'P 1'
#
loop_
_entity.id
_entity.type
_entity.pdbx_description
1 polymer ?
#
loop_
_entity_poly.entity_id
_entity_poly.type
_entity_poly.pdbx_seq_one_letter_code
_entity_poly.pdbx_strand_id
1 'polypeptide(L)'
;MCVPNWLIHNKWTDKAGIKRSIAHYVDRNIDYGTQWVDQSHQVSSSLYNDERIVVKQLRYFYKKDRESKYRNKHWHVKAFYIHHLLDYFRETRFDIQDLDLVFTKFLQEKVIDEIHLDDGKKINFQKEISTIFDLFRNNKDHLFADLEGDYISPTTKKNSP
;
A
#
# COMPACT_ATOMS: atom_id res chain seq x y z
N MET A 1 -16.86 5.59 -14.89
CA MET A 1 -16.30 4.21 -14.86
C MET A 1 -15.07 4.28 -13.96
N CYS A 2 -14.94 3.46 -12.93
CA CYS A 2 -13.85 3.59 -11.94
C CYS A 2 -12.60 2.87 -12.46
N VAL A 3 -11.42 3.41 -12.18
CA VAL A 3 -10.18 2.95 -12.81
C VAL A 3 -9.70 1.69 -12.10
N PRO A 4 -9.13 0.72 -12.85
CA PRO A 4 -8.50 -0.44 -12.24
C PRO A 4 -7.48 -0.01 -11.19
N ASN A 5 -7.62 -0.54 -9.98
CA ASN A 5 -6.85 -0.13 -8.81
C ASN A 5 -5.34 -0.16 -9.04
N TRP A 6 -4.88 -1.16 -9.80
CA TRP A 6 -3.49 -1.34 -10.20
C TRP A 6 -2.92 -0.19 -11.05
N LEU A 7 -3.72 0.52 -11.85
CA LEU A 7 -3.22 1.68 -12.61
C LEU A 7 -2.88 2.86 -11.69
N ILE A 8 -3.75 3.14 -10.73
CA ILE A 8 -3.53 4.18 -9.73
C ILE A 8 -2.34 3.78 -8.86
N HIS A 9 -2.28 2.54 -8.37
CA HIS A 9 -1.15 2.03 -7.61
C HIS A 9 0.19 2.19 -8.33
N ASN A 10 0.27 1.80 -9.60
CA ASN A 10 1.48 1.95 -10.40
C ASN A 10 1.91 3.42 -10.53
N LYS A 11 0.97 4.34 -10.73
CA LYS A 11 1.26 5.78 -10.79
C LYS A 11 1.85 6.29 -9.47
N TRP A 12 1.28 5.88 -8.33
CA TRP A 12 1.73 6.34 -7.01
C TRP A 12 3.05 5.69 -6.57
N THR A 13 3.29 4.43 -6.93
CA THR A 13 4.58 3.77 -6.72
C THR A 13 5.68 4.35 -7.61
N ASP A 14 5.38 4.69 -8.88
CA ASP A 14 6.30 5.41 -9.76
C ASP A 14 6.67 6.79 -9.16
N LYS A 15 5.69 7.53 -8.62
CA LYS A 15 5.92 8.79 -7.87
C LYS A 15 6.80 8.60 -6.62
N ALA A 16 6.71 7.45 -5.97
CA ALA A 16 7.57 7.07 -4.83
C ALA A 16 8.98 6.60 -5.26
N GLY A 17 9.29 6.59 -6.56
CA GLY A 17 10.55 6.08 -7.10
C GLY A 17 10.69 4.56 -7.02
N ILE A 18 9.58 3.84 -6.85
CA ILE A 18 9.55 2.38 -6.81
C ILE A 18 9.44 1.87 -8.24
N LYS A 19 10.21 0.83 -8.57
CA LYS A 19 10.17 0.25 -9.91
C LYS A 19 8.81 -0.40 -10.16
N ARG A 20 8.22 -0.16 -11.34
CA ARG A 20 6.99 -0.81 -11.79
C ARG A 20 6.98 -2.34 -11.66
N SER A 21 8.12 -3.01 -11.86
CA SER A 21 8.21 -4.46 -11.65
C SER A 21 7.92 -4.89 -10.20
N ILE A 22 8.26 -4.05 -9.22
CA ILE A 22 7.97 -4.27 -7.79
C ILE A 22 6.51 -3.94 -7.51
N ALA A 23 5.99 -2.85 -8.06
CA ALA A 23 4.58 -2.47 -7.91
C ALA A 23 3.64 -3.57 -8.44
N HIS A 24 3.87 -4.02 -9.68
CA HIS A 24 3.13 -5.15 -10.28
C HIS A 24 3.25 -6.44 -9.45
N TYR A 25 4.42 -6.68 -8.86
CA TYR A 25 4.63 -7.84 -8.01
C TYR A 25 3.75 -7.74 -6.76
N VAL A 26 3.76 -6.60 -6.08
CA VAL A 26 2.94 -6.36 -4.88
C VAL A 26 1.45 -6.49 -5.21
N ASP A 27 0.96 -5.79 -6.23
CA ASP A 27 -0.45 -5.87 -6.66
C ASP A 27 -0.88 -7.31 -6.89
N ARG A 28 -0.08 -8.07 -7.66
CA ARG A 28 -0.43 -9.47 -7.95
C ARG A 28 -0.47 -10.36 -6.70
N ASN A 29 0.40 -10.10 -5.74
CA ASN A 29 0.47 -10.89 -4.50
C ASN A 29 -0.64 -10.52 -3.52
N ILE A 30 -1.09 -9.26 -3.52
CA ILE A 30 -2.23 -8.81 -2.70
C ILE A 30 -3.55 -9.25 -3.34
N ASP A 31 -3.78 -8.95 -4.62
CA ASP A 31 -5.05 -9.16 -5.32
C ASP A 31 -5.34 -10.64 -5.60
N TYR A 32 -4.31 -11.42 -5.95
CA TYR A 32 -4.46 -12.82 -6.38
C TYR A 32 -3.83 -13.83 -5.40
N GLY A 33 -3.34 -13.37 -4.24
CA GLY A 33 -3.00 -14.23 -3.10
C GLY A 33 -1.86 -15.24 -3.34
N THR A 34 -0.86 -14.91 -4.16
CA THR A 34 0.18 -15.88 -4.55
C THR A 34 1.38 -15.88 -3.58
N GLN A 35 1.89 -17.08 -3.25
CA GLN A 35 3.12 -17.41 -2.49
C GLN A 35 3.18 -17.29 -0.95
N TRP A 36 2.45 -16.39 -0.29
CA TRP A 36 2.49 -16.30 1.19
C TRP A 36 1.49 -17.23 1.88
N VAL A 37 0.44 -17.68 1.18
CA VAL A 37 -0.51 -18.69 1.69
C VAL A 37 0.19 -20.05 1.87
N ASP A 38 1.05 -20.46 0.95
CA ASP A 38 1.74 -21.76 0.99
C ASP A 38 2.84 -21.85 2.07
N GLN A 39 3.43 -20.72 2.49
CA GLN A 39 4.42 -20.70 3.59
C GLN A 39 3.78 -21.03 4.96
N SER A 40 2.46 -20.91 5.08
CA SER A 40 1.76 -21.27 6.32
C SER A 40 1.63 -22.79 6.54
N HIS A 41 1.86 -23.61 5.50
CA HIS A 41 1.75 -25.07 5.59
C HIS A 41 3.05 -25.80 5.97
N GLN A 42 4.19 -25.12 6.09
CA GLN A 42 5.47 -25.74 6.50
C GLN A 42 5.91 -25.44 7.94
N VAL A 43 5.22 -24.54 8.66
CA VAL A 43 5.55 -24.25 10.06
C VAL A 43 4.49 -24.88 10.97
N SER A 44 4.78 -26.10 11.41
CA SER A 44 4.14 -26.76 12.54
C SER A 44 4.36 -25.92 13.81
N SER A 45 3.42 -25.03 14.11
CA SER A 45 3.30 -24.38 15.41
C SER A 45 1.88 -23.87 15.58
N SER A 46 1.15 -24.48 16.50
CA SER A 46 -0.23 -24.17 16.90
C SER A 46 -0.42 -22.76 17.49
N LEU A 47 0.58 -21.87 17.38
CA LEU A 47 0.58 -20.49 17.89
C LEU A 47 0.29 -19.42 16.81
N TYR A 48 0.25 -19.76 15.52
CA TYR A 48 0.14 -18.78 14.42
C TYR A 48 -1.15 -18.85 13.59
N ASN A 49 -2.12 -19.68 13.98
CA ASN A 49 -3.34 -19.87 13.19
C ASN A 49 -4.25 -18.62 13.14
N ASP A 50 -4.10 -17.66 14.05
CA ASP A 50 -4.91 -16.43 14.11
C ASP A 50 -4.21 -15.15 13.62
N GLU A 51 -3.03 -15.27 13.01
CA GLU A 51 -2.34 -14.08 12.50
C GLU A 51 -3.09 -13.47 11.30
N ARG A 52 -3.53 -12.21 11.44
CA ARG A 52 -4.26 -11.45 10.41
C ARG A 52 -3.51 -11.53 9.07
N ILE A 53 -4.24 -11.75 7.97
CA ILE A 53 -3.68 -11.87 6.60
C ILE A 53 -2.73 -10.71 6.27
N VAL A 54 -3.08 -9.49 6.67
CA VAL A 54 -2.27 -8.27 6.46
C VAL A 54 -0.88 -8.39 7.11
N VAL A 55 -0.74 -9.04 8.27
CA VAL A 55 0.57 -9.27 8.91
C VAL A 55 1.40 -10.24 8.08
N LYS A 56 0.79 -11.33 7.60
CA LYS A 56 1.45 -12.34 6.76
C LYS A 56 1.99 -11.72 5.47
N GLN A 57 1.17 -10.89 4.81
CA GLN A 57 1.58 -10.13 3.62
C GLN A 57 2.73 -9.17 3.93
N LEU A 58 2.64 -8.40 5.02
CA LEU A 58 3.68 -7.44 5.40
C LEU A 58 5.02 -8.15 5.71
N ARG A 59 4.99 -9.24 6.48
CA ARG A 59 6.19 -10.07 6.74
C ARG A 59 6.80 -10.61 5.45
N TYR A 60 5.96 -11.11 4.54
CA TYR A 60 6.39 -11.61 3.25
C TYR A 60 7.09 -10.53 2.41
N PHE A 61 6.50 -9.34 2.29
CA PHE A 61 7.10 -8.22 1.55
C PHE A 61 8.36 -7.69 2.22
N TYR A 62 8.41 -7.65 3.55
CA TYR A 62 9.63 -7.33 4.27
C TYR A 62 10.76 -8.34 3.99
N LYS A 63 10.45 -9.64 4.01
CA LYS A 63 11.40 -10.70 3.62
C LYS A 63 11.89 -10.51 2.18
N LYS A 64 10.99 -10.18 1.24
CA LYS A 64 11.36 -9.88 -0.15
C LYS A 64 12.28 -8.68 -0.28
N ASP A 65 12.05 -7.63 0.51
CA ASP A 65 12.97 -6.49 0.55
C ASP A 65 14.36 -6.92 1.04
N ARG A 66 14.45 -7.77 2.08
CA ARG A 66 15.71 -8.30 2.61
C ARG A 66 16.50 -9.17 1.62
N GLU A 67 15.79 -9.97 0.81
CA GLU A 67 16.36 -10.81 -0.25
C GLU A 67 16.80 -9.99 -1.48
N SER A 68 16.26 -8.79 -1.65
CA SER A 68 16.53 -7.96 -2.81
C SER A 68 17.86 -7.22 -2.72
N LYS A 69 18.42 -6.86 -3.89
CA LYS A 69 19.53 -5.90 -3.99
C LYS A 69 19.20 -4.48 -3.47
N TYR A 70 17.96 -4.24 -3.04
CA TYR A 70 17.46 -2.96 -2.52
C TYR A 70 17.10 -3.05 -1.02
N ARG A 71 17.73 -3.96 -0.26
CA ARG A 71 17.44 -4.26 1.15
C ARG A 71 17.23 -3.07 2.10
N ASN A 72 17.80 -1.90 1.80
CA ASN A 72 17.71 -0.71 2.64
C ASN A 72 16.60 0.27 2.22
N LYS A 73 15.88 -0.01 1.12
CA LYS A 73 14.89 0.92 0.55
C LYS A 73 13.45 0.59 0.92
N HIS A 74 13.19 -0.63 1.39
CA HIS A 74 11.87 -1.14 1.76
C HIS A 74 10.81 -0.90 0.67
N TRP A 75 11.15 -1.23 -0.58
CA TRP A 75 10.33 -0.90 -1.74
C TRP A 75 9.06 -1.75 -1.82
N HIS A 76 9.13 -3.04 -1.45
CA HIS A 76 7.95 -3.90 -1.41
C HIS A 76 7.02 -3.46 -0.27
N VAL A 77 7.57 -3.16 0.91
CA VAL A 77 6.80 -2.66 2.06
C VAL A 77 6.13 -1.31 1.73
N LYS A 78 6.84 -0.39 1.09
CA LYS A 78 6.24 0.89 0.69
C LYS A 78 5.13 0.72 -0.35
N ALA A 79 5.35 -0.13 -1.36
CA ALA A 79 4.32 -0.43 -2.34
C ALA A 79 3.09 -1.12 -1.71
N PHE A 80 3.29 -1.96 -0.70
CA PHE A 80 2.22 -2.58 0.08
C PHE A 80 1.37 -1.53 0.81
N TYR A 81 2.00 -0.56 1.49
CA TYR A 81 1.27 0.50 2.16
C TYR A 81 0.57 1.46 1.18
N ILE A 82 1.18 1.77 0.04
CA ILE A 82 0.53 2.55 -1.03
C ILE A 82 -0.73 1.85 -1.51
N HIS A 83 -0.68 0.53 -1.73
CA HIS A 83 -1.84 -0.26 -2.15
C HIS A 83 -2.98 -0.15 -1.15
N HIS A 84 -2.72 -0.50 0.10
CA HIS A 84 -3.75 -0.48 1.13
C HIS A 84 -4.27 0.92 1.46
N LEU A 85 -3.44 1.96 1.35
CA LEU A 85 -3.89 3.33 1.55
C LEU A 85 -4.84 3.76 0.41
N LEU A 86 -4.53 3.43 -0.84
CA LEU A 86 -5.41 3.70 -1.99
C LEU A 86 -6.74 2.95 -1.88
N ASP A 87 -6.72 1.68 -1.46
CA ASP A 87 -7.94 0.94 -1.14
C ASP A 87 -8.75 1.65 -0.05
N TYR A 88 -8.07 2.09 1.01
CA TYR A 88 -8.72 2.75 2.13
C TYR A 88 -9.41 4.06 1.72
N PHE A 89 -8.79 4.87 0.86
CA PHE A 89 -9.44 6.05 0.29
C PHE A 89 -10.74 5.71 -0.45
N ARG A 90 -10.84 4.54 -1.06
CA ARG A 90 -12.04 4.10 -1.81
C ARG A 90 -13.10 3.45 -0.92
N GLU A 91 -12.68 2.81 0.15
CA GLU A 91 -13.55 2.07 1.08
C GLU A 91 -14.11 2.96 2.20
N THR A 92 -13.41 4.05 2.54
CA THR A 92 -13.74 4.87 3.69
C THR A 92 -15.01 5.70 3.49
N ARG A 93 -15.67 6.01 4.62
CA ARG A 93 -16.83 6.93 4.68
C ARG A 93 -16.45 8.32 5.20
N PHE A 94 -15.18 8.50 5.57
CA PHE A 94 -14.67 9.80 6.01
C PHE A 94 -14.53 10.75 4.82
N ASP A 95 -14.52 12.05 5.10
CA ASP A 95 -14.20 13.04 4.10
C ASP A 95 -12.75 12.86 3.64
N ILE A 96 -12.57 12.45 2.37
CA ILE A 96 -11.26 12.20 1.79
C ILE A 96 -10.43 13.48 1.63
N GLN A 97 -11.07 14.66 1.69
CA GLN A 97 -10.39 15.96 1.64
C GLN A 97 -9.62 16.24 2.94
N ASP A 98 -10.05 15.65 4.06
CA ASP A 98 -9.31 15.67 5.33
C ASP A 98 -8.29 14.52 5.37
N LEU A 99 -7.16 14.74 4.70
CA LEU A 99 -6.09 13.72 4.61
C LEU A 99 -5.57 13.30 5.99
N ASP A 100 -5.52 14.21 6.97
CA ASP A 100 -5.01 13.88 8.30
C ASP A 100 -5.99 12.97 9.05
N LEU A 101 -7.30 13.20 8.91
CA LEU A 101 -8.31 12.27 9.41
C LEU A 101 -8.20 10.90 8.72
N VAL A 102 -8.10 10.87 7.38
CA VAL A 102 -7.96 9.60 6.64
C VAL A 102 -6.73 8.83 7.08
N PHE A 103 -5.57 9.47 7.20
CA PHE A 103 -4.33 8.82 7.63
C PHE A 103 -4.43 8.31 9.06
N THR A 104 -5.01 9.10 9.97
CA THR A 104 -5.24 8.68 11.35
C THR A 104 -6.12 7.44 11.40
N LYS A 105 -7.20 7.41 10.60
CA LYS A 105 -8.13 6.29 10.57
C LYS A 105 -7.56 5.06 9.87
N PHE A 106 -6.78 5.25 8.81
CA PHE A 106 -6.01 4.19 8.16
C PHE A 106 -5.06 3.47 9.14
N LEU A 107 -4.34 4.24 9.95
CA LEU A 107 -3.47 3.72 11.01
C LEU A 107 -4.25 2.92 12.07
N GLN A 108 -5.44 3.40 12.44
CA GLN A 108 -6.28 2.75 13.47
C GLN A 108 -6.96 1.47 12.98
N GLU A 109 -7.40 1.42 11.72
CA GLU A 109 -8.36 0.43 11.26
C GLU A 109 -7.73 -0.66 10.37
N LYS A 110 -6.79 -0.30 9.49
CA LYS A 110 -6.36 -1.16 8.38
C LYS A 110 -4.94 -1.65 8.49
N VAL A 111 -4.03 -0.83 8.98
CA VAL A 111 -2.59 -1.08 8.82
C VAL A 111 -1.92 -1.58 10.09
N ILE A 112 -0.81 -2.27 9.90
CA ILE A 112 0.12 -2.66 10.94
C ILE A 112 1.42 -1.93 10.66
N ASP A 113 1.91 -1.19 11.64
CA ASP A 113 3.15 -0.41 11.58
C ASP A 113 4.35 -1.19 12.14
N GLU A 114 4.12 -2.40 12.62
CA GLU A 114 5.15 -3.20 13.29
C GLU A 114 4.96 -4.70 13.13
N ILE A 115 6.06 -5.42 12.91
CA ILE A 115 6.10 -6.88 12.90
C ILE A 115 7.16 -7.42 13.87
N HIS A 116 6.94 -8.65 14.33
CA HIS A 116 7.92 -9.44 15.07
C HIS A 116 8.45 -10.54 14.14
N LEU A 117 9.77 -10.68 14.09
CA LEU A 117 10.45 -11.75 13.35
C LEU A 117 10.59 -12.99 14.25
N ASP A 118 10.93 -14.14 13.63
CA ASP A 118 11.07 -15.42 14.33
C ASP A 118 12.19 -15.43 15.39
N ASP A 119 13.17 -14.54 15.25
CA ASP A 119 14.25 -14.32 16.23
C ASP A 119 13.84 -13.38 17.39
N GLY A 120 12.57 -12.98 17.46
CA GLY A 120 12.05 -12.04 18.43
C GLY A 120 12.34 -10.57 18.11
N LYS A 121 13.02 -10.27 17.00
CA LYS A 121 13.32 -8.89 16.61
C LYS A 121 12.07 -8.15 16.16
N LYS A 122 11.87 -6.97 16.73
CA LYS A 122 10.81 -6.01 16.37
C LYS A 122 11.28 -5.13 15.21
N ILE A 123 10.46 -4.99 14.17
CA ILE A 123 10.69 -4.09 13.04
C ILE A 123 9.52 -3.11 12.96
N ASN A 124 9.83 -1.81 13.02
CA ASN A 124 8.85 -0.73 12.94
C ASN A 124 8.95 -0.03 11.58
N PHE A 125 7.81 0.27 10.98
CA PHE A 125 7.66 0.84 9.63
C PHE A 125 7.06 2.25 9.63
N GLN A 126 6.99 2.94 10.77
CA GLN A 126 6.46 4.30 10.88
C GLN A 126 7.17 5.28 9.94
N LYS A 127 8.46 5.10 9.71
CA LYS A 127 9.23 5.92 8.77
C LYS A 127 8.74 5.74 7.33
N GLU A 128 8.52 4.51 6.91
CA GLU A 128 8.00 4.17 5.59
C GLU A 128 6.59 4.71 5.40
N ILE A 129 5.73 4.53 6.40
CA ILE A 129 4.35 5.05 6.39
C ILE A 129 4.34 6.58 6.32
N SER A 130 5.12 7.25 7.16
CA SER A 130 5.23 8.73 7.16
C SER A 130 5.71 9.25 5.80
N THR A 131 6.70 8.58 5.19
CA THR A 131 7.18 8.94 3.84
C THR A 131 6.06 8.86 2.79
N ILE A 132 5.15 7.88 2.93
CA ILE A 132 4.01 7.73 2.01
C ILE A 132 2.96 8.79 2.29
N PHE A 133 2.65 9.09 3.55
CA PHE A 133 1.72 10.17 3.88
C PHE A 133 2.23 11.51 3.34
N ASP A 134 3.50 11.82 3.51
CA ASP A 134 4.11 13.04 2.98
C ASP A 134 4.06 13.07 1.46
N LEU A 135 4.27 11.95 0.78
CA LEU A 135 4.11 11.85 -0.68
C LEU A 135 2.69 12.23 -1.10
N PHE A 136 1.67 11.70 -0.42
CA PHE A 136 0.27 11.96 -0.74
C PHE A 136 -0.13 13.41 -0.40
N ARG A 137 0.28 13.95 0.75
CA ARG A 137 0.06 15.37 1.11
C ARG A 137 0.66 16.33 0.08
N ASN A 138 1.92 16.10 -0.28
CA ASN A 138 2.64 16.95 -1.22
C ASN A 138 2.10 16.85 -2.66
N ASN A 139 1.21 15.89 -2.94
CA ASN A 139 0.60 15.68 -4.26
C ASN A 139 -0.94 15.61 -4.16
N LYS A 140 -1.55 16.27 -3.16
CA LYS A 140 -2.99 16.12 -2.87
C LYS A 140 -3.91 16.40 -4.06
N ASP A 141 -3.59 17.40 -4.89
CA ASP A 141 -4.44 17.75 -6.04
C ASP A 141 -4.43 16.62 -7.09
N HIS A 142 -3.28 15.97 -7.28
CA HIS A 142 -3.16 14.81 -8.16
C HIS A 142 -3.86 13.58 -7.56
N LEU A 143 -3.84 13.45 -6.24
CA LEU A 143 -4.56 12.39 -5.52
C LEU A 143 -6.07 12.52 -5.71
N PHE A 144 -6.64 13.70 -5.49
CA PHE A 144 -8.08 13.88 -5.62
C PHE A 144 -8.54 13.69 -7.06
N ALA A 145 -7.82 14.23 -8.05
CA ALA A 145 -8.09 13.94 -9.47
C ALA A 145 -8.03 12.43 -9.78
N ASP A 146 -7.09 11.70 -9.15
CA ASP A 146 -6.97 10.25 -9.31
C ASP A 146 -8.14 9.47 -8.68
N LEU A 147 -8.60 9.91 -7.51
CA LEU A 147 -9.71 9.31 -6.76
C LEU A 147 -11.08 9.62 -7.40
N GLU A 148 -11.25 10.82 -7.97
CA GLU A 148 -12.46 11.25 -8.69
C GLU A 148 -12.57 10.62 -10.09
N GLY A 149 -11.44 10.17 -10.66
CA GLY A 149 -11.41 9.50 -11.96
C GLY A 149 -11.34 10.45 -13.16
N ASP A 150 -10.83 11.67 -12.96
CA ASP A 150 -10.81 12.78 -13.94
C ASP A 150 -10.08 12.45 -15.26
N TYR A 151 -9.28 11.40 -15.29
CA TYR A 151 -8.53 10.96 -16.47
C TYR A 151 -9.35 10.05 -17.40
N ILE A 152 -10.54 9.61 -16.99
CA ILE A 152 -11.49 8.87 -17.85
C ILE A 152 -12.36 9.80 -18.70
N SER A 153 -12.41 11.08 -18.37
CA SER A 153 -13.07 12.08 -19.19
C SER A 153 -12.31 13.38 -19.03
N PRO A 154 -11.40 13.74 -19.97
CA PRO A 154 -10.99 15.12 -20.05
C PRO A 154 -12.27 15.89 -20.34
N THR A 155 -12.85 16.48 -19.30
CA THR A 155 -13.92 17.44 -19.48
C THR A 155 -13.32 18.50 -20.39
N THR A 156 -13.82 18.53 -21.62
CA THR A 156 -13.55 19.61 -22.54
C THR A 156 -13.83 20.88 -21.76
N LYS A 157 -12.76 21.63 -21.43
CA LYS A 157 -12.90 22.97 -20.88
C LYS A 157 -13.85 23.68 -21.84
N LYS A 158 -15.09 23.90 -21.40
CA LYS A 158 -16.00 24.82 -22.07
C LYS A 158 -15.30 26.16 -21.95
N ASN A 159 -14.67 26.58 -23.04
CA ASN A 159 -14.40 27.99 -23.26
C ASN A 159 -15.78 28.65 -23.30
N SER A 160 -16.16 29.26 -22.18
CA SER A 160 -17.29 30.18 -22.17
C SER A 160 -16.89 31.43 -22.96
N PRO A 161 -17.70 31.89 -23.90
CA PRO A 161 -17.49 33.16 -24.60
C PRO A 161 -17.57 34.36 -23.65
#